data_AF-A0A6A6U4H8-F1
#
_entry.id   AF-A0A6A6U4H8-F1
#
_cell.length_a   1.000
_cell.length_b   1.000
_cell.length_c   1.000
_cell.angle_alpha   90.00
_cell.angle_beta   90.00
_cell.angle_gamma   90.00
#
_symmetry.space_group_name_H-M   'P 1'
#
loop_
_entity.id
_entity.type
_entity.pdbx_description
1 polymer ?
#
loop_
_entity_poly.entity_id
_entity_poly.type
_entity_poly.pdbx_seq_one_letter_code
_entity_poly.pdbx_strand_id
1 'polypeptide(L)'
;MKEENGQVVIDQEHQQDMLKVFRKHHHAKQNNLLLGLPFVTVTEYLWELREIAKIMHPLGSRALFYLAAAVSDFFVPQDRMVEHKIQSNEEFTGHNEQDVTGKRQAARTDGSSLIIDLDPVPKFLKQLVDAWAPDAIIVSFKLETDPAILVQKAEYALKKYAHHLVIGNLLTTRKWEVVFVSDEGHKWIRVPRGRRGKSISGVEAQVGQADDNSNSLDAGDHKFVGEPAVEIESLIIPAIAQIQDRLIKSRSG
;
A
#
# COMPACT_ATOMS: atom_id res chain seq x y z
N MET A 1 23.61 -9.49 15.85
CA MET A 1 24.09 -10.84 15.43
C MET A 1 25.58 -10.89 15.67
N LYS A 2 26.03 -11.87 16.45
CA LYS A 2 27.44 -12.09 16.77
C LYS A 2 27.79 -13.53 16.42
N GLU A 3 29.04 -13.77 16.05
CA GLU A 3 29.54 -15.12 15.88
C GLU A 3 30.10 -15.59 17.23
N GLU A 4 29.49 -16.63 17.80
CA GLU A 4 29.99 -17.31 19.00
C GLU A 4 30.15 -18.79 18.67
N ASN A 5 31.35 -19.34 18.88
CA ASN A 5 31.66 -20.77 18.66
C ASN A 5 31.28 -21.30 17.26
N GLY A 6 31.46 -20.49 16.21
CA GLY A 6 31.10 -20.85 14.83
C GLY A 6 29.60 -20.89 14.55
N GLN A 7 28.77 -20.37 15.46
CA GLN A 7 27.33 -20.21 15.28
C GLN A 7 26.97 -18.72 15.28
N VAL A 8 26.10 -18.33 14.35
CA VAL A 8 25.50 -17.00 14.36
C VAL A 8 24.45 -16.95 15.46
N VAL A 9 24.75 -16.23 16.53
CA VAL A 9 23.88 -16.05 17.68
C VAL A 9 23.25 -14.64 17.63
N ILE A 10 21.95 -14.58 17.90
CA ILE A 10 21.19 -13.32 17.97
C ILE A 10 21.43 -12.71 19.35
N ASP A 11 21.55 -11.38 19.42
CA ASP A 11 21.70 -10.68 20.69
C ASP A 11 20.51 -11.02 21.63
N GLN A 12 20.80 -11.25 22.92
CA GLN A 12 19.84 -11.79 23.89
C GLN A 12 18.54 -10.98 23.96
N GLU A 13 18.64 -9.66 23.80
CA GLU A 13 17.51 -8.71 23.80
C GLU A 13 16.49 -8.97 22.69
N HIS A 14 16.91 -9.54 21.56
CA HIS A 14 16.04 -9.81 20.40
C HIS A 14 15.74 -11.30 20.20
N GLN A 15 16.36 -12.18 20.98
CA GLN A 15 16.30 -13.62 20.78
C GLN A 15 14.88 -14.17 20.88
N GLN A 16 14.08 -13.71 21.84
CA GLN A 16 12.70 -14.17 22.02
C GLN A 16 11.78 -13.75 20.86
N ASP A 17 11.86 -12.49 20.44
CA ASP A 17 11.06 -11.97 19.33
C ASP A 17 11.46 -12.62 18.00
N MET A 18 12.75 -12.76 17.74
CA MET A 18 13.25 -13.43 16.55
C MET A 18 12.84 -14.90 16.51
N LEU A 19 12.88 -15.61 17.64
CA LEU A 19 12.42 -17.00 17.71
C LEU A 19 10.93 -17.11 17.42
N LYS A 20 10.11 -16.18 17.93
CA LYS A 20 8.67 -16.12 17.66
C LYS A 20 8.38 -15.87 16.18
N VAL A 21 9.05 -14.90 15.57
CA VAL A 21 8.92 -14.59 14.14
C VAL A 21 9.38 -15.77 13.29
N PHE A 22 10.52 -16.38 13.62
CA PHE A 22 11.05 -17.55 12.94
C PHE A 22 10.07 -18.72 12.96
N ARG A 23 9.50 -19.06 14.12
CA ARG A 23 8.50 -20.12 14.25
C ARG A 23 7.25 -19.85 13.42
N LYS A 24 6.72 -18.63 13.46
CA LYS A 24 5.54 -18.24 12.65
C LYS A 24 5.81 -18.33 11.16
N HIS A 25 6.95 -17.79 10.71
CA HIS A 25 7.35 -17.84 9.30
C HIS A 25 7.58 -19.28 8.83
N HIS A 26 8.25 -20.10 9.64
CA HIS A 26 8.47 -21.51 9.33
C HIS A 26 7.16 -22.29 9.25
N HIS A 27 6.25 -22.09 10.20
CA HIS A 27 4.90 -22.66 10.15
C HIS A 27 4.14 -22.24 8.89
N ALA A 28 4.18 -20.96 8.53
CA ALA A 28 3.50 -20.47 7.32
C ALA A 28 4.07 -21.11 6.04
N LYS A 29 5.40 -21.27 5.95
CA LYS A 29 6.06 -21.95 4.82
C LYS A 29 5.74 -23.44 4.76
N GLN A 30 5.84 -24.16 5.89
CA GLN A 30 5.58 -25.60 5.94
C GLN A 30 4.13 -25.97 5.61
N ASN A 31 3.19 -25.09 5.94
CA ASN A 31 1.75 -25.31 5.71
C ASN A 31 1.21 -24.61 4.45
N ASN A 32 2.08 -24.11 3.56
CA ASN A 32 1.69 -23.41 2.33
C ASN A 32 0.72 -22.23 2.54
N LEU A 33 0.89 -21.48 3.64
CA LEU A 33 0.06 -20.32 3.99
C LEU A 33 0.66 -18.98 3.53
N LEU A 34 1.88 -19.00 2.97
CA LEU A 34 2.59 -17.81 2.51
C LEU A 34 3.29 -18.09 1.18
N LEU A 35 2.91 -17.34 0.14
CA LEU A 35 3.55 -17.34 -1.17
C LEU A 35 4.13 -15.95 -1.43
N GLY A 36 5.43 -15.89 -1.70
CA GLY A 36 6.11 -14.64 -2.06
C GLY A 36 6.27 -14.50 -3.57
N LEU A 37 5.70 -13.44 -4.15
CA LEU A 37 5.80 -13.10 -5.56
C LEU A 37 6.47 -11.72 -5.69
N PRO A 38 7.73 -11.65 -6.12
CA PRO A 38 8.44 -10.38 -6.23
C PRO A 38 8.12 -9.69 -7.57
N PHE A 39 7.89 -8.38 -7.52
CA PHE A 39 7.80 -7.52 -8.70
C PHE A 39 8.73 -6.31 -8.50
N VAL A 40 9.12 -5.67 -9.60
CA VAL A 40 9.96 -4.47 -9.59
C VAL A 40 9.27 -3.33 -10.35
N THR A 41 8.69 -3.63 -11.52
CA THR A 41 8.10 -2.61 -12.39
C THR A 41 6.58 -2.50 -12.20
N VAL A 42 6.01 -1.35 -12.58
CA VAL A 42 4.55 -1.18 -12.61
C VAL A 42 3.88 -2.14 -13.57
N THR A 43 4.54 -2.49 -14.68
CA THR A 43 4.04 -3.44 -15.66
C THR A 43 3.93 -4.84 -15.07
N GLU A 44 4.98 -5.32 -14.40
CA GLU A 44 4.97 -6.61 -13.69
C GLU A 44 3.86 -6.64 -12.64
N TYR A 45 3.78 -5.61 -11.78
CA TYR A 45 2.74 -5.49 -10.77
C TYR A 45 1.33 -5.63 -11.35
N LEU A 46 1.04 -4.93 -12.46
CA LEU A 46 -0.29 -4.95 -13.09
C LEU A 46 -0.61 -6.32 -13.70
N TRP A 47 0.36 -6.97 -14.34
CA TRP A 47 0.19 -8.30 -14.91
C TRP A 47 -0.01 -9.36 -13.83
N GLU A 48 0.84 -9.37 -12.80
CA GLU A 48 0.72 -10.31 -11.69
C GLU A 48 -0.59 -10.13 -10.94
N LEU A 49 -0.98 -8.90 -10.62
CA LEU A 49 -2.24 -8.62 -9.94
C LEU A 49 -3.44 -9.13 -10.75
N ARG A 50 -3.44 -8.93 -12.07
CA ARG A 50 -4.50 -9.42 -12.96
C ARG A 50 -4.60 -10.94 -12.94
N GLU A 51 -3.49 -11.65 -13.07
CA GLU A 51 -3.50 -13.12 -13.12
C GLU A 51 -3.87 -13.72 -11.76
N ILE A 52 -3.32 -13.18 -10.67
CA ILE A 52 -3.69 -13.59 -9.30
C ILE A 52 -5.19 -13.35 -9.08
N ALA A 53 -5.73 -12.19 -9.50
CA ALA A 53 -7.13 -11.87 -9.32
C ALA A 53 -8.06 -12.87 -10.00
N LYS A 54 -7.75 -13.24 -11.23
CA LYS A 54 -8.51 -14.25 -11.99
C LYS A 54 -8.41 -15.64 -11.36
N ILE A 55 -7.24 -16.03 -10.87
CA ILE A 55 -7.03 -17.33 -10.19
C ILE A 55 -7.83 -17.37 -8.89
N MET A 56 -7.91 -16.25 -8.17
CA MET A 56 -8.66 -16.13 -6.91
C MET A 56 -10.17 -15.98 -7.11
N HIS A 57 -10.65 -15.76 -8.34
CA HIS A 57 -12.07 -15.56 -8.63
C HIS A 57 -13.01 -16.62 -8.02
N PRO A 58 -12.72 -17.94 -8.09
CA PRO A 58 -13.59 -18.97 -7.52
C PRO A 58 -13.74 -18.93 -5.98
N LEU A 59 -12.88 -18.18 -5.28
CA LEU A 59 -12.96 -18.04 -3.82
C LEU A 59 -14.08 -17.09 -3.39
N GLY A 60 -14.60 -16.26 -4.30
CA GLY A 60 -15.66 -15.29 -4.02
C GLY A 60 -15.33 -14.40 -2.82
N SER A 61 -16.29 -14.25 -1.89
CA SER A 61 -16.14 -13.41 -0.69
C SER A 61 -15.09 -13.90 0.31
N ARG A 62 -14.53 -15.11 0.10
CA ARG A 62 -13.40 -15.62 0.88
C ARG A 62 -12.06 -15.07 0.39
N ALA A 63 -11.99 -14.58 -0.85
CA ALA A 63 -10.84 -13.83 -1.33
C ALA A 63 -10.86 -12.39 -0.79
N LEU A 64 -9.68 -11.93 -0.36
CA LEU A 64 -9.46 -10.54 0.06
C LEU A 64 -8.22 -9.98 -0.64
N PHE A 65 -8.38 -8.84 -1.30
CA PHE A 65 -7.30 -8.03 -1.85
C PHE A 65 -6.98 -6.90 -0.88
N TYR A 66 -5.79 -6.95 -0.28
CA TYR A 66 -5.25 -5.89 0.56
C TYR A 66 -4.19 -5.10 -0.24
N LEU A 67 -4.63 -4.06 -0.94
CA LEU A 67 -3.83 -3.35 -1.95
C LEU A 67 -3.03 -2.19 -1.33
N ALA A 68 -1.97 -2.54 -0.60
CA ALA A 68 -1.10 -1.57 0.08
C ALA A 68 0.14 -1.13 -0.72
N ALA A 69 0.30 -1.59 -1.97
CA ALA A 69 1.42 -1.20 -2.81
C ALA A 69 1.32 0.27 -3.24
N ALA A 70 2.44 0.99 -3.21
CA ALA A 70 2.56 2.33 -3.77
C ALA A 70 2.80 2.23 -5.28
N VAL A 71 1.71 2.10 -6.04
CA VAL A 71 1.76 1.94 -7.50
C VAL A 71 1.99 3.30 -8.16
N SER A 72 2.87 3.35 -9.17
CA SER A 72 3.11 4.57 -9.95
C SER A 72 1.81 5.06 -10.60
N ASP A 73 1.52 6.36 -10.49
CA ASP A 73 0.36 6.97 -11.15
C ASP A 73 0.61 7.23 -12.65
N PHE A 74 1.88 7.28 -13.05
CA PHE A 74 2.33 7.54 -14.41
C PHE A 74 3.42 6.53 -14.83
N PHE A 75 3.52 6.24 -16.12
CA PHE A 75 4.50 5.32 -16.71
C PHE A 75 4.94 5.76 -18.10
N VAL A 76 6.00 5.15 -18.61
CA VAL A 76 6.43 5.32 -20.01
C VAL A 76 5.95 4.11 -20.82
N PRO A 77 5.14 4.30 -21.87
CA PRO A 77 4.78 3.23 -22.80
C PRO A 77 6.01 2.62 -23.47
N GLN A 78 5.99 1.30 -23.69
CA GLN A 78 7.15 0.58 -24.22
C GLN A 78 7.59 1.06 -25.61
N ASP A 79 6.64 1.46 -26.44
CA ASP A 79 6.86 2.04 -27.78
C ASP A 79 7.36 3.50 -27.75
N ARG A 80 7.56 4.07 -26.56
CA ARG A 80 8.15 5.41 -26.35
C ARG A 80 9.39 5.38 -25.44
N MET A 81 9.79 4.21 -24.95
CA MET A 81 10.98 4.08 -24.10
C MET A 81 12.25 4.25 -24.94
N VAL A 82 13.19 5.02 -24.41
CA VAL A 82 14.52 5.16 -25.04
C VAL A 82 15.33 3.91 -24.71
N GLU A 83 15.88 3.24 -25.73
CA GLU A 83 16.68 2.02 -25.55
C GLU A 83 18.03 2.28 -24.86
N HIS A 84 18.59 3.45 -25.11
CA HIS A 84 19.89 3.85 -24.60
C HIS A 84 19.78 4.98 -23.57
N LYS A 85 20.84 5.17 -22.80
CA LYS A 85 20.94 6.28 -21.85
C LYS A 85 20.65 7.61 -22.57
N ILE A 86 19.76 8.40 -21.99
CA ILE A 86 19.46 9.76 -22.44
C ILE A 86 20.73 10.61 -22.29
N GLN A 87 21.17 11.21 -23.39
CA GLN A 87 22.39 12.02 -23.43
C GLN A 87 22.11 13.45 -22.96
N SER A 88 23.04 14.04 -22.22
CA SER A 88 22.93 15.41 -21.70
C SER A 88 23.64 16.45 -22.56
N ASN A 89 24.32 16.04 -23.63
CA ASN A 89 25.10 16.92 -24.49
C ASN A 89 24.54 16.87 -25.92
N GLU A 90 24.18 18.04 -26.46
CA GLU A 90 23.49 18.18 -27.76
C GLU A 90 24.34 17.68 -28.94
N GLU A 91 25.67 17.67 -28.80
CA GLU A 91 26.58 17.13 -29.82
C GLU A 91 26.42 15.61 -30.03
N PHE A 92 25.88 14.92 -29.03
CA PHE A 92 25.62 13.47 -29.06
C PHE A 92 24.13 13.13 -29.16
N THR A 93 23.23 14.12 -29.15
CA THR A 93 21.82 13.91 -29.43
C THR A 93 21.64 13.82 -30.94
N GLY A 94 21.85 12.63 -31.49
CA GLY A 94 21.56 12.35 -32.88
C GLY A 94 20.10 12.70 -33.22
N HIS A 95 19.87 13.26 -34.41
CA HIS A 95 18.60 13.81 -34.94
C HIS A 95 17.38 12.87 -35.02
N ASN A 96 17.35 11.75 -34.29
CA ASN A 96 16.22 10.82 -34.32
C ASN A 96 15.29 11.07 -33.12
N GLU A 97 14.58 12.20 -33.14
CA GLU A 97 13.44 12.45 -32.22
C GLU A 97 12.21 11.57 -32.54
N GLN A 98 12.24 10.90 -33.69
CA GLN A 98 11.19 10.01 -34.16
C GLN A 98 11.75 8.59 -34.21
N ASP A 99 11.07 7.69 -33.49
CA ASP A 99 11.28 6.26 -33.63
C ASP A 99 10.71 5.76 -34.97
N VAL A 100 11.04 4.53 -35.39
CA VAL A 100 10.61 3.88 -36.64
C VAL A 100 9.08 3.88 -36.82
N THR A 101 8.34 4.05 -35.72
CA THR A 101 6.88 4.08 -35.63
C THR A 101 6.25 5.47 -35.79
N GLY A 102 7.06 6.54 -35.91
CA GLY A 102 6.61 7.94 -35.98
C GLY A 102 6.12 8.50 -34.64
N LYS A 103 6.22 7.74 -33.54
CA LYS A 103 5.89 8.22 -32.20
C LYS A 103 7.06 8.94 -31.56
N ARG A 104 6.74 9.99 -30.80
CA ARG A 104 7.71 10.81 -30.06
C ARG A 104 8.23 10.03 -28.85
N GLN A 105 9.55 9.97 -28.68
CA GLN A 105 10.18 9.39 -27.50
C GLN A 105 9.75 10.13 -26.22
N ALA A 106 9.61 9.39 -25.12
CA ALA A 106 9.10 9.93 -23.86
C ALA A 106 10.11 10.83 -23.12
N ALA A 107 11.41 10.70 -23.39
CA ALA A 107 12.42 11.49 -22.72
C ALA A 107 13.33 12.17 -23.75
N ARG A 108 13.55 13.48 -23.58
CA ARG A 108 14.36 14.30 -24.49
C ARG A 108 15.03 15.45 -23.75
N THR A 109 16.06 16.02 -24.36
CA THR A 109 16.64 17.28 -23.94
C THR A 109 16.08 18.42 -24.78
N ASP A 110 15.72 19.53 -24.14
CA ASP A 110 15.33 20.79 -24.77
C ASP A 110 16.21 21.89 -24.17
N GLY A 111 17.25 22.29 -24.91
CA GLY A 111 18.35 23.10 -24.39
C GLY A 111 19.03 22.42 -23.19
N SER A 112 19.10 23.14 -22.07
CA SER A 112 19.66 22.64 -20.81
C SER A 112 18.70 21.82 -19.94
N SER A 113 17.48 21.54 -20.42
CA SER A 113 16.43 20.87 -19.64
C SER A 113 16.17 19.44 -20.12
N LEU A 114 15.96 18.52 -19.18
CA LEU A 114 15.43 17.18 -19.45
C LEU A 114 13.90 17.21 -19.33
N ILE A 115 13.21 16.87 -20.42
CA ILE A 115 11.76 16.73 -20.46
C ILE A 115 11.40 15.25 -20.49
N ILE A 116 10.56 14.82 -19.55
CA ILE A 116 10.03 13.46 -19.46
C ILE A 116 8.50 13.51 -19.54
N ASP A 117 7.95 13.02 -20.64
CA ASP A 117 6.52 12.86 -20.86
C ASP A 117 6.09 11.49 -20.34
N LEU A 118 5.22 11.47 -19.33
CA LEU A 118 4.68 10.25 -18.74
C LEU A 118 3.18 10.13 -19.01
N ASP A 119 2.71 8.92 -19.29
CA ASP A 119 1.30 8.64 -19.50
C ASP A 119 0.67 8.16 -18.20
N PRO A 120 -0.60 8.50 -17.91
CA PRO A 120 -1.28 8.02 -16.71
C PRO A 120 -1.46 6.50 -16.77
N VAL A 121 -1.19 5.82 -15.66
CA VAL A 121 -1.43 4.38 -15.53
C VAL A 121 -2.94 4.11 -15.62
N PRO A 122 -3.36 3.12 -16.43
CA PRO A 122 -4.76 2.73 -16.52
C PRO A 122 -5.37 2.44 -15.15
N LYS A 123 -6.64 2.82 -14.96
CA LYS A 123 -7.33 2.65 -13.68
C LYS A 123 -7.74 1.19 -13.44
N PHE A 124 -6.76 0.37 -13.06
CA PHE A 124 -6.90 -1.08 -12.89
C PHE A 124 -7.87 -1.48 -11.77
N LEU A 125 -8.02 -0.67 -10.71
CA LEU A 125 -8.94 -0.96 -9.61
C LEU A 125 -10.37 -1.19 -10.08
N LYS A 126 -10.82 -0.42 -11.09
CA LYS A 126 -12.16 -0.61 -11.66
C LYS A 126 -12.28 -1.96 -12.37
N GLN A 127 -11.24 -2.37 -13.10
CA GLN A 127 -11.21 -3.69 -13.76
C GLN A 127 -11.12 -4.84 -12.75
N LEU A 128 -10.39 -4.65 -11.65
CA LEU A 128 -10.34 -5.63 -10.57
C LEU A 128 -11.73 -5.88 -9.98
N VAL A 129 -12.46 -4.80 -9.68
CA VAL A 129 -13.83 -4.84 -9.13
C VAL A 129 -14.84 -5.36 -10.15
N ASP A 130 -14.79 -4.90 -11.40
CA ASP A 130 -15.86 -5.19 -12.37
C ASP A 130 -15.67 -6.52 -13.11
N ALA A 131 -14.42 -6.99 -13.25
CA ALA A 131 -14.11 -8.08 -14.17
C ALA A 131 -13.21 -9.17 -13.58
N TRP A 132 -12.12 -8.82 -12.88
CA TRP A 132 -11.14 -9.84 -12.48
C TRP A 132 -11.56 -10.62 -11.22
N ALA A 133 -12.11 -9.94 -10.22
CA ALA A 133 -12.52 -10.54 -8.96
C ALA A 133 -13.73 -9.82 -8.33
N PRO A 134 -14.89 -9.77 -9.01
CA PRO A 134 -16.08 -9.02 -8.55
C PRO A 134 -16.63 -9.50 -7.21
N ASP A 135 -16.50 -10.79 -6.91
CA ASP A 135 -17.00 -11.36 -5.67
C ASP A 135 -16.00 -11.28 -4.52
N ALA A 136 -14.77 -10.84 -4.77
CA ALA A 136 -13.77 -10.71 -3.72
C ALA A 136 -13.97 -9.42 -2.91
N ILE A 137 -13.45 -9.43 -1.69
CA ILE A 137 -13.38 -8.23 -0.87
C ILE A 137 -12.14 -7.44 -1.29
N ILE A 138 -12.32 -6.16 -1.57
CA ILE A 138 -11.26 -5.29 -2.08
C ILE A 138 -11.08 -4.13 -1.11
N VAL A 139 -9.90 -4.09 -0.49
CA VAL A 139 -9.42 -3.04 0.41
C VAL A 139 -8.27 -2.31 -0.29
N SER A 140 -8.43 -1.00 -0.50
CA SER A 140 -7.37 -0.16 -1.08
C SER A 140 -6.79 0.81 -0.09
N PHE A 141 -5.58 1.31 -0.38
CA PHE A 141 -4.92 2.34 0.43
C PHE A 141 -4.91 3.69 -0.26
N LYS A 142 -5.06 4.76 0.54
CA LYS A 142 -4.91 6.14 0.09
C LYS A 142 -3.90 6.86 0.99
N LEU A 143 -2.69 7.01 0.47
CA LEU A 143 -1.64 7.80 1.10
C LEU A 143 -1.76 9.26 0.65
N GLU A 144 -1.80 10.18 1.61
CA GLU A 144 -1.72 11.62 1.36
C GLU A 144 -0.68 12.28 2.27
N THR A 145 -0.30 13.52 1.95
CA THR A 145 0.57 14.36 2.79
C THR A 145 -0.16 15.57 3.36
N ASP A 146 -1.30 15.93 2.79
CA ASP A 146 -2.14 17.02 3.26
C ASP A 146 -3.37 16.45 4.00
N PRO A 147 -3.56 16.78 5.30
CA PRO A 147 -4.70 16.31 6.08
C PRO A 147 -6.06 16.73 5.50
N ALA A 148 -6.14 17.92 4.89
CA ALA A 148 -7.42 18.49 4.45
C ALA A 148 -8.08 17.73 3.29
N ILE A 149 -7.31 16.93 2.55
CA ILE A 149 -7.78 16.23 1.35
C ILE A 149 -7.88 14.71 1.55
N LEU A 150 -7.41 14.16 2.67
CA LEU A 150 -7.31 12.72 2.86
C LEU A 150 -8.67 12.02 2.82
N VAL A 151 -9.60 12.46 3.65
CA VAL A 151 -10.94 11.84 3.74
C VAL A 151 -11.69 12.02 2.42
N GLN A 152 -11.68 13.23 1.86
CA GLN A 152 -12.33 13.54 0.58
C GLN A 152 -11.80 12.65 -0.56
N LYS A 153 -10.47 12.48 -0.67
CA LYS A 153 -9.88 11.63 -1.72
C LYS A 153 -10.16 10.14 -1.48
N ALA A 154 -10.22 9.70 -0.23
CA ALA A 154 -10.59 8.33 0.10
C ALA A 154 -12.06 8.04 -0.27
N GLU A 155 -13.00 8.93 0.08
CA GLU A 155 -14.40 8.82 -0.31
C GLU A 155 -14.60 8.86 -1.83
N TYR A 156 -13.86 9.72 -2.52
CA TYR A 156 -13.86 9.77 -3.99
C TYR A 156 -13.40 8.43 -4.59
N ALA A 157 -12.31 7.84 -4.05
CA ALA A 157 -11.81 6.57 -4.53
C ALA A 157 -12.81 5.43 -4.28
N LEU A 158 -13.45 5.41 -3.12
CA LEU A 158 -14.50 4.44 -2.78
C LEU A 158 -15.63 4.49 -3.82
N LYS A 159 -16.20 5.69 -4.05
CA LYS A 159 -17.29 5.89 -5.02
C LYS A 159 -16.89 5.58 -6.46
N LYS A 160 -15.68 5.98 -6.87
CA LYS A 160 -15.20 5.79 -8.24
C LYS A 160 -14.98 4.33 -8.61
N TYR A 161 -14.43 3.55 -7.67
CA TYR A 161 -14.06 2.16 -7.94
C TYR A 161 -15.06 1.14 -7.38
N ALA A 162 -16.02 1.56 -6.54
CA ALA A 162 -17.05 0.72 -5.93
C ALA A 162 -16.49 -0.52 -5.22
N HIS A 163 -15.41 -0.32 -4.46
CA HIS A 163 -14.80 -1.36 -3.62
C HIS A 163 -15.21 -1.17 -2.15
N HIS A 164 -14.85 -2.11 -1.29
CA HIS A 164 -15.50 -2.28 0.01
C HIS A 164 -14.96 -1.35 1.10
N LEU A 165 -13.67 -1.01 1.02
CA LEU A 165 -13.00 -0.21 2.04
C LEU A 165 -11.79 0.52 1.45
N VAL A 166 -11.67 1.81 1.76
CA VAL A 166 -10.43 2.58 1.58
C VAL A 166 -9.81 2.81 2.95
N ILE A 167 -8.54 2.49 3.10
CA ILE A 167 -7.73 2.84 4.27
C ILE A 167 -6.89 4.06 3.91
N GLY A 168 -7.29 5.22 4.43
CA GLY A 168 -6.59 6.47 4.29
C GLY A 168 -5.51 6.63 5.37
N ASN A 169 -4.36 7.19 5.02
CA ASN A 169 -3.30 7.49 5.97
C ASN A 169 -2.46 8.68 5.52
N LEU A 170 -1.96 9.47 6.47
CA LEU A 170 -0.97 10.52 6.19
C LEU A 170 0.44 9.94 6.27
N LEU A 171 1.35 10.40 5.40
CA LEU A 171 2.74 9.94 5.38
C LEU A 171 3.42 10.05 6.76
N THR A 172 3.13 11.13 7.48
CA THR A 172 3.71 11.48 8.76
C THR A 172 3.09 10.75 9.95
N THR A 173 1.86 10.24 9.85
CA THR A 173 1.16 9.58 10.96
C THR A 173 0.78 8.13 10.69
N ARG A 174 1.09 7.58 9.51
CA ARG A 174 0.69 6.24 9.06
C ARG A 174 1.02 5.07 10.00
N LYS A 175 1.99 5.23 10.91
CA LYS A 175 2.34 4.20 11.90
C LYS A 175 1.43 4.18 13.13
N TRP A 176 0.65 5.24 13.34
CA TRP A 176 -0.13 5.45 14.56
C TRP A 176 -1.59 5.75 14.28
N GLU A 177 -1.95 6.13 13.05
CA GLU A 177 -3.31 6.49 12.71
C GLU A 177 -3.63 6.15 11.24
N VAL A 178 -4.84 5.63 11.04
CA VAL A 178 -5.47 5.47 9.73
C VAL A 178 -6.96 5.81 9.82
N VAL A 179 -7.56 6.18 8.70
CA VAL A 179 -9.00 6.34 8.56
C VAL A 179 -9.55 5.21 7.69
N PHE A 180 -10.58 4.51 8.18
CA PHE A 180 -11.36 3.56 7.42
C PHE A 180 -12.50 4.32 6.76
N VAL A 181 -12.64 4.23 5.45
CA VAL A 181 -13.71 4.88 4.68
C VAL A 181 -14.49 3.80 3.93
N SER A 182 -15.77 3.66 4.24
CA SER A 182 -16.71 2.72 3.63
C SER A 182 -18.05 3.42 3.33
N ASP A 183 -19.02 2.68 2.78
CA ASP A 183 -20.36 3.22 2.51
C ASP A 183 -21.14 3.60 3.79
N GLU A 184 -20.71 3.09 4.95
CA GLU A 184 -21.26 3.43 6.26
C GLU A 184 -20.68 4.75 6.84
N GLY A 185 -19.73 5.36 6.13
CA GLY A 185 -19.02 6.57 6.56
C GLY A 185 -17.53 6.33 6.80
N HIS A 186 -16.91 7.21 7.59
CA HIS A 186 -15.50 7.08 7.95
C HIS A 186 -15.28 6.90 9.45
N LYS A 187 -14.27 6.12 9.82
CA LYS A 187 -13.90 5.81 11.19
C LYS A 187 -12.39 5.85 11.37
N TRP A 188 -11.92 6.62 12.34
CA TRP A 188 -10.50 6.68 12.70
C TRP A 188 -10.08 5.51 13.57
N ILE A 189 -8.90 4.95 13.28
CA ILE A 189 -8.22 3.93 14.08
C ILE A 189 -6.87 4.51 14.49
N ARG A 190 -6.65 4.58 15.82
CA ARG A 190 -5.47 5.20 16.42
C ARG A 190 -4.78 4.25 17.37
N VAL A 191 -3.45 4.22 17.33
CA VAL A 191 -2.63 3.60 18.37
C VAL A 191 -2.68 4.50 19.61
N PRO A 192 -2.99 3.95 20.80
CA PRO A 192 -2.99 4.71 22.05
C PRO A 192 -1.63 5.38 22.29
N ARG A 193 -1.62 6.65 22.71
CA ARG A 193 -0.38 7.46 22.89
C ARG A 193 0.73 6.71 23.63
N GLY A 194 0.42 6.11 24.78
CA GLY A 194 1.41 5.39 25.60
C GLY A 194 1.91 4.06 25.03
N ARG A 195 1.37 3.60 23.88
CA ARG A 195 1.80 2.38 23.19
C ARG A 195 2.32 2.63 21.77
N ARG A 196 2.56 3.89 21.39
CA ARG A 196 3.12 4.23 20.07
C ARG A 196 4.60 3.88 20.00
N GLY A 197 4.97 3.12 18.97
CA GLY A 197 6.38 2.82 18.68
C GLY A 197 7.12 4.03 18.09
N LYS A 198 8.45 4.03 18.18
CA LYS A 198 9.30 5.06 17.56
C LYS A 198 9.17 5.05 16.03
N SER A 199 9.16 6.23 15.41
CA SER A 199 9.20 6.37 13.95
C SER A 199 10.29 7.35 13.54
N ILE A 200 11.06 7.00 12.52
CA ILE A 200 12.12 7.86 11.97
C ILE A 200 11.51 9.00 11.15
N SER A 201 10.45 8.73 10.40
CA SER A 201 9.82 9.69 9.49
C SER A 201 8.46 10.20 9.97
N GLY A 202 8.00 9.75 11.15
CA GLY A 202 6.68 10.08 11.66
C GLY A 202 6.68 11.29 12.59
N VAL A 203 5.61 12.07 12.57
CA VAL A 203 5.40 13.24 13.44
C VAL A 203 4.19 13.00 14.34
N GLU A 204 4.43 12.57 15.58
CA GLU A 204 3.34 12.19 16.50
C GLU A 204 2.38 13.35 16.82
N ALA A 205 2.89 14.58 16.88
CA ALA A 205 2.08 15.78 17.12
C ALA A 205 1.04 16.06 16.03
N GLN A 206 1.15 15.40 14.86
CA GLN A 206 0.19 15.51 13.77
C GLN A 206 -0.96 14.50 13.85
N VAL A 207 -0.92 13.55 14.79
CA VAL A 207 -2.00 12.57 14.97
C VAL A 207 -3.30 13.29 15.36
N GLY A 208 -4.38 13.01 14.64
CA GLY A 208 -5.69 13.63 14.79
C GLY A 208 -5.92 14.91 13.97
N GLN A 209 -4.92 15.45 13.28
CA GLN A 209 -5.09 16.71 12.51
C GLN A 209 -5.99 16.58 11.28
N ALA A 210 -6.18 15.37 10.76
CA ALA A 210 -7.06 15.10 9.61
C ALA A 210 -8.49 14.74 10.03
N ASP A 211 -8.78 14.66 11.34
CA ASP A 211 -10.11 14.35 11.85
C ASP A 211 -10.87 15.66 12.10
N ASP A 212 -11.79 15.99 11.19
CA ASP A 212 -12.61 17.20 11.27
C ASP A 212 -13.49 17.24 12.54
N ASN A 213 -13.71 16.09 13.18
CA ASN A 213 -14.41 15.99 14.46
C ASN A 213 -13.41 16.16 15.64
N SER A 214 -13.15 17.41 16.02
CA SER A 214 -12.25 17.78 17.13
C SER A 214 -12.66 17.24 18.51
N ASN A 215 -13.86 16.66 18.66
CA ASN A 215 -14.35 16.09 19.92
C ASN A 215 -13.86 14.65 20.19
N SER A 216 -13.14 14.02 19.26
CA SER A 216 -12.51 12.71 19.41
C SER A 216 -11.02 12.77 19.77
N LEU A 217 -10.60 13.86 20.42
CA LEU A 217 -9.34 13.90 21.16
C LEU A 217 -9.48 13.02 22.40
N ASP A 218 -9.20 11.71 22.25
CA ASP A 218 -8.99 10.70 23.30
C ASP A 218 -9.45 11.13 24.71
N ALA A 219 -10.76 11.06 24.96
CA ALA A 219 -11.30 11.01 26.32
C ALA A 219 -10.90 9.67 26.95
N GLY A 220 -9.65 9.59 27.38
CA GLY A 220 -9.03 8.35 27.82
C GLY A 220 -7.57 8.54 28.19
N ASP A 221 -7.25 9.60 28.93
CA ASP A 221 -5.97 9.74 29.65
C ASP A 221 -5.92 8.76 30.83
N HIS A 222 -6.10 7.47 30.53
CA HIS A 222 -5.68 6.41 31.42
C HIS A 222 -4.29 6.00 30.99
N LYS A 223 -3.34 6.22 31.89
CA LYS A 223 -1.93 5.83 31.85
C LYS A 223 -1.72 4.39 31.33
N PHE A 224 -1.78 4.18 30.02
CA PHE A 224 -1.28 2.97 29.38
C PHE A 224 0.21 3.16 29.12
N VAL A 225 0.99 3.17 30.20
CA VAL A 225 2.45 2.98 30.13
C VAL A 225 2.66 1.47 30.14
N GLY A 226 3.01 0.90 28.99
CA GLY A 226 3.24 -0.53 28.90
C GLY A 226 3.80 -0.94 27.55
N GLU A 227 5.01 -1.48 27.59
CA GLU A 227 5.52 -2.32 26.51
C GLU A 227 4.61 -3.57 26.33
N PRO A 228 4.54 -4.12 25.11
CA PRO A 228 5.24 -3.69 23.90
C PRO A 228 4.50 -2.58 23.14
N ALA A 229 5.24 -1.84 22.31
CA ALA A 229 4.66 -0.93 21.32
C ALA A 229 3.64 -1.67 20.43
N VAL A 230 2.57 -0.97 20.05
CA VAL A 230 1.51 -1.49 19.19
C VAL A 230 1.76 -1.00 17.77
N GLU A 231 1.86 -1.94 16.85
CA GLU A 231 1.82 -1.67 15.41
C GLU A 231 0.37 -1.46 14.99
N ILE A 232 0.12 -0.44 14.17
CA ILE A 232 -1.24 -0.09 13.71
C ILE A 232 -1.91 -1.27 12.98
N GLU A 233 -1.14 -2.12 12.31
CA GLU A 233 -1.59 -3.32 11.61
C GLU A 233 -2.29 -4.31 12.56
N SER A 234 -1.88 -4.35 13.83
CA SER A 234 -2.54 -5.18 14.85
C SER A 234 -3.96 -4.72 15.19
N LEU A 235 -4.32 -3.48 14.84
CA LEU A 235 -5.68 -2.93 14.93
C LEU A 235 -6.42 -3.04 13.58
N ILE A 236 -5.72 -2.84 12.47
CA ILE A 236 -6.27 -2.89 11.11
C ILE A 236 -6.74 -4.30 10.76
N ILE A 237 -5.88 -5.31 10.90
CA ILE A 237 -6.15 -6.68 10.40
C ILE A 237 -7.39 -7.30 11.07
N PRO A 238 -7.58 -7.25 12.40
CA PRO A 238 -8.79 -7.76 13.03
C PRO A 238 -10.05 -7.01 12.59
N ALA A 239 -9.97 -5.68 12.38
CA ALA A 239 -11.11 -4.89 11.93
C ALA A 239 -11.54 -5.29 10.50
N ILE A 240 -10.57 -5.52 9.60
CA ILE A 240 -10.84 -6.02 8.25
C ILE A 240 -11.43 -7.43 8.30
N ALA A 241 -10.90 -8.32 9.14
CA ALA A 241 -11.41 -9.68 9.28
C ALA A 241 -12.90 -9.69 9.71
N GLN A 242 -13.28 -8.81 10.64
CA GLN A 242 -14.69 -8.66 11.03
C GLN A 242 -15.58 -8.18 9.88
N ILE A 243 -15.10 -7.25 9.05
CA ILE A 243 -15.81 -6.80 7.84
C ILE A 243 -15.97 -7.98 6.87
N GLN A 244 -14.91 -8.75 6.65
CA GLN A 244 -14.94 -9.94 5.80
C GLN A 244 -15.92 -11.00 6.29
N ASP A 245 -15.92 -11.31 7.58
CA ASP A 245 -16.85 -12.29 8.16
C ASP A 245 -18.32 -11.88 7.98
N ARG A 246 -18.64 -10.58 8.12
CA ARG A 246 -20.00 -10.07 7.87
C ARG A 246 -20.40 -10.22 6.41
N LEU A 247 -19.50 -9.88 5.48
CA LEU A 247 -19.75 -9.98 4.05
C LEU A 247 -19.92 -11.44 3.60
N ILE A 248 -19.08 -12.36 4.08
CA ILE A 248 -19.22 -13.80 3.82
C ILE A 248 -20.60 -14.29 4.29
N LYS A 249 -21.03 -13.90 5.51
CA LYS A 249 -22.34 -14.29 6.04
C LYS A 249 -23.49 -13.73 5.20
N SER A 250 -23.40 -12.48 4.76
CA SER A 250 -24.45 -11.82 3.96
C SER A 250 -24.65 -12.45 2.58
N ARG A 251 -23.62 -13.10 2.02
CA ARG A 251 -23.66 -13.73 0.69
C ARG A 251 -23.88 -15.24 0.72
N SER A 252 -23.80 -15.85 1.90
CA SER A 252 -24.04 -17.30 2.09
C SER A 252 -25.47 -17.62 2.53
N GLY A 253 -26.27 -16.61 2.86
CA GLY A 253 -27.72 -16.72 3.12
C GLY A 253 -28.52 -16.29 1.92
#